data_AF-A0A3A9ZTX6-F1
#
_entry.id   AF-A0A3A9ZTX6-F1
#
_cell.length_a   1.000
_cell.length_b   1.000
_cell.length_c   1.000
_cell.angle_alpha   90.00
_cell.angle_beta   90.00
_cell.angle_gamma   90.00
#
_symmetry.space_group_name_H-M   'P 1'
#
loop_
_entity.id
_entity.type
_entity.pdbx_description
1 polymer ?
#
loop_
_entity_poly.entity_id
_entity_poly.type
_entity_poly.pdbx_seq_one_letter_code
_entity_poly.pdbx_strand_id
1 'polypeptide(L)'
;MTTAQEPRSVIETRLTHDTHRRATTLLAEAATRPAADSAALTELRDFLVATLRHHHESEDNDLWPLIEAVAPGTAKPFEDLSHEHDALDRALDVLAAAPVPAEADRGELATAAVAVRDLVHRHLEHEEPLLFPALRAHVSPEAWDAFALKVIATTPPAGAGLLIGFFDEVGTAVEVELILSSLPAPAQQAVPAMRAHSRAVLAALRAA
;
A
#
# COMPACT_ATOMS: atom_id res chain seq x y z
N MET A 1 -16.93 28.25 -11.07
CA MET A 1 -15.56 27.73 -10.98
C MET A 1 -15.70 26.22 -10.83
N THR A 2 -15.54 25.49 -11.91
CA THR A 2 -15.52 24.02 -11.87
C THR A 2 -14.32 23.65 -11.01
N THR A 3 -14.55 23.01 -9.86
CA THR A 3 -13.47 22.36 -9.12
C THR A 3 -12.80 21.41 -10.10
N ALA A 4 -11.53 21.67 -10.45
CA ALA A 4 -10.78 20.76 -11.30
C ALA A 4 -10.81 19.39 -10.62
N GLN A 5 -11.25 18.37 -11.35
CA GLN A 5 -11.22 17.00 -10.85
C GLN A 5 -9.77 16.62 -10.63
N GLU A 6 -9.48 16.03 -9.46
CA GLU A 6 -8.15 15.57 -9.10
C GLU A 6 -7.63 14.60 -10.17
N PRO A 7 -6.36 14.70 -10.61
CA PRO A 7 -5.83 13.80 -11.62
C PRO A 7 -5.80 12.36 -11.09
N ARG A 8 -6.00 11.41 -12.00
CA ARG A 8 -5.98 9.98 -11.71
C ARG A 8 -4.74 9.56 -10.92
N SER A 9 -3.58 10.10 -11.29
CA SER A 9 -2.31 9.83 -10.61
C SER A 9 -2.36 10.11 -9.12
N VAL A 10 -2.96 11.22 -8.71
CA VAL A 10 -3.10 11.56 -7.29
C VAL A 10 -4.15 10.69 -6.60
N ILE A 11 -5.28 10.41 -7.27
CA ILE A 11 -6.33 9.55 -6.69
C ILE A 11 -5.78 8.16 -6.38
N GLU A 12 -5.11 7.52 -7.34
CA GLU A 12 -4.59 6.16 -7.20
C GLU A 12 -3.45 6.08 -6.18
N THR A 13 -2.55 7.06 -6.20
CA THR A 13 -1.45 7.16 -5.21
C THR A 13 -2.03 7.34 -3.80
N ARG A 14 -2.97 8.28 -3.61
CA ARG A 14 -3.63 8.50 -2.31
C ARG A 14 -4.30 7.23 -1.79
N LEU A 15 -5.06 6.52 -2.62
CA LEU A 15 -5.72 5.28 -2.21
C LEU A 15 -4.72 4.20 -1.78
N THR A 16 -3.58 4.12 -2.46
CA THR A 16 -2.49 3.20 -2.10
C THR A 16 -1.87 3.60 -0.76
N HIS A 17 -1.57 4.88 -0.54
CA HIS A 17 -1.00 5.39 0.70
C HIS A 17 -1.96 5.20 1.89
N ASP A 18 -3.24 5.52 1.69
CA ASP A 18 -4.27 5.31 2.71
C ASP A 18 -4.44 3.83 3.05
N THR A 19 -4.32 2.94 2.05
CA THR A 19 -4.29 1.48 2.27
C THR A 19 -3.10 1.08 3.14
N HIS A 20 -1.90 1.59 2.86
CA HIS A 20 -0.71 1.32 3.68
C HIS A 20 -0.88 1.80 5.12
N ARG A 21 -1.40 3.03 5.34
CA ARG A 21 -1.72 3.54 6.68
C ARG A 21 -2.73 2.64 7.38
N ARG A 22 -3.81 2.27 6.70
CA ARG A 22 -4.90 1.48 7.28
C ARG A 22 -4.46 0.06 7.62
N ALA A 23 -3.78 -0.61 6.72
CA ALA A 23 -3.36 -1.99 6.85
C ALA A 23 -2.28 -2.16 7.94
N THR A 24 -1.26 -1.28 7.96
CA THR A 24 -0.21 -1.31 9.00
C THR A 24 -0.78 -1.01 10.38
N THR A 25 -1.70 -0.05 10.49
CA THR A 25 -2.43 0.22 11.75
C THR A 25 -3.23 -1.00 12.20
N LEU A 26 -3.96 -1.65 11.29
CA LEU A 26 -4.75 -2.84 11.62
C LEU A 26 -3.86 -3.98 12.13
N LEU A 27 -2.70 -4.23 11.51
CA LEU A 27 -1.79 -5.28 11.97
C LEU A 27 -1.26 -4.97 13.37
N ALA A 28 -0.81 -3.73 13.62
CA ALA A 28 -0.31 -3.30 14.92
C ALA A 28 -1.36 -3.47 16.03
N GLU A 29 -2.63 -3.14 15.76
CA GLU A 29 -3.73 -3.35 16.71
C GLU A 29 -4.05 -4.84 16.90
N ALA A 30 -4.26 -5.57 15.80
CA ALA A 30 -4.71 -6.96 15.83
C ALA A 30 -3.67 -7.88 16.47
N ALA A 31 -2.37 -7.60 16.30
CA ALA A 31 -1.30 -8.36 16.94
C ALA A 31 -1.37 -8.34 18.48
N THR A 32 -1.99 -7.31 19.08
CA THR A 32 -2.17 -7.21 20.54
C THR A 32 -3.45 -7.87 21.04
N ARG A 33 -4.35 -8.29 20.14
CA ARG A 33 -5.63 -8.91 20.48
C ARG A 33 -5.45 -10.42 20.68
N PRO A 34 -5.78 -10.98 21.85
CA PRO A 34 -5.71 -12.43 22.07
C PRO A 34 -6.62 -13.23 21.12
N ALA A 35 -7.80 -12.69 20.79
CA ALA A 35 -8.79 -13.36 19.95
C ALA A 35 -8.52 -13.26 18.43
N ALA A 36 -7.54 -12.46 17.99
CA ALA A 36 -7.24 -12.33 16.57
C ALA A 36 -6.77 -13.67 15.98
N ASP A 37 -7.35 -14.05 14.85
CA ASP A 37 -7.02 -15.28 14.17
C ASP A 37 -5.57 -15.28 13.65
N SER A 38 -4.82 -16.34 13.95
CA SER A 38 -3.40 -16.42 13.59
C SER A 38 -3.15 -16.55 12.08
N ALA A 39 -4.05 -17.20 11.35
CA ALA A 39 -3.94 -17.31 9.90
C ALA A 39 -4.22 -15.96 9.24
N ALA A 40 -5.25 -15.23 9.69
CA ALA A 40 -5.55 -13.89 9.24
C ALA A 40 -4.41 -12.88 9.53
N LEU A 41 -3.77 -12.98 10.71
CA LEU A 41 -2.59 -12.19 11.05
C LEU A 41 -1.40 -12.49 10.14
N THR A 42 -1.16 -13.78 9.87
CA THR A 42 -0.10 -14.23 8.96
C THR A 42 -0.35 -13.67 7.56
N GLU A 43 -1.59 -13.78 7.06
CA GLU A 43 -1.95 -13.27 5.73
C GLU A 43 -1.78 -11.75 5.64
N LEU A 44 -2.23 -10.98 6.64
CA LEU A 44 -2.07 -9.53 6.64
C LEU A 44 -0.59 -9.11 6.72
N ARG A 45 0.22 -9.81 7.52
CA ARG A 45 1.67 -9.58 7.61
C ARG A 45 2.33 -9.82 6.26
N ASP A 46 2.06 -10.96 5.63
CA ASP A 46 2.69 -11.34 4.36
C ASP A 46 2.26 -10.42 3.22
N PHE A 47 0.98 -10.02 3.21
CA PHE A 47 0.47 -8.98 2.33
C PHE A 47 1.25 -7.66 2.48
N LEU A 48 1.34 -7.13 3.70
CA LEU A 48 2.03 -5.86 3.97
C LEU A 48 3.50 -5.88 3.54
N VAL A 49 4.21 -6.97 3.87
CA VAL A 49 5.62 -7.12 3.48
C VAL A 49 5.76 -7.13 1.96
N ALA A 50 4.91 -7.87 1.26
CA ALA A 50 5.00 -7.96 -0.20
C ALA A 50 4.62 -6.63 -0.87
N THR A 51 3.52 -6.00 -0.46
CA THR A 51 3.01 -4.80 -1.14
C THR A 51 3.83 -3.55 -0.84
N LEU A 52 4.33 -3.37 0.39
CA LEU A 52 5.18 -2.21 0.69
C LEU A 52 6.52 -2.29 -0.04
N ARG A 53 7.15 -3.48 -0.11
CA ARG A 53 8.38 -3.66 -0.91
C ARG A 53 8.15 -3.36 -2.38
N HIS A 54 7.08 -3.92 -2.95
CA HIS A 54 6.74 -3.68 -4.35
C HIS A 54 6.45 -2.20 -4.63
N HIS A 55 5.82 -1.50 -3.68
CA HIS A 55 5.59 -0.07 -3.76
C HIS A 55 6.91 0.71 -3.77
N HIS A 56 7.78 0.54 -2.78
CA HIS A 56 9.09 1.21 -2.73
C HIS A 56 9.92 0.93 -3.99
N GLU A 57 9.93 -0.33 -4.47
CA GLU A 57 10.65 -0.71 -5.68
C GLU A 57 10.08 -0.05 -6.93
N SER A 58 8.75 0.01 -7.08
CA SER A 58 8.10 0.68 -8.22
C SER A 58 8.39 2.17 -8.21
N GLU A 59 8.51 2.72 -7.03
CA GLU A 59 8.78 4.12 -6.79
C GLU A 59 10.21 4.51 -7.14
N ASP A 60 11.18 3.87 -6.50
CA ASP A 60 12.60 4.14 -6.70
C ASP A 60 13.07 3.85 -8.13
N ASN A 61 12.56 2.78 -8.74
CA ASN A 61 13.05 2.33 -10.04
C ASN A 61 12.29 2.94 -11.22
N ASP A 62 11.04 3.38 -11.03
CA ASP A 62 10.19 3.84 -12.13
C ASP A 62 9.60 5.22 -11.92
N LEU A 63 8.92 5.47 -10.79
CA LEU A 63 8.21 6.73 -10.60
C LEU A 63 9.18 7.90 -10.38
N TRP A 64 10.26 7.74 -9.63
CA TRP A 64 11.17 8.86 -9.33
C TRP A 64 11.91 9.27 -10.61
N PRO A 65 12.46 8.32 -11.41
CA PRO A 65 13.04 8.64 -12.71
C PRO A 65 12.03 9.26 -13.68
N LEU A 66 10.77 8.80 -13.66
CA LEU A 66 9.70 9.37 -14.50
C LEU A 66 9.47 10.84 -14.15
N ILE A 67 9.37 11.18 -12.86
CA ILE A 67 9.16 12.57 -12.41
C ILE A 67 10.37 13.44 -12.73
N GLU A 68 11.60 12.99 -12.47
CA GLU A 68 12.80 13.78 -12.80
C GLU A 68 12.92 14.07 -14.30
N ALA A 69 12.51 13.13 -15.16
CA ALA A 69 12.53 13.34 -16.61
C ALA A 69 11.57 14.45 -17.09
N VAL A 70 10.43 14.63 -16.40
CA VAL A 70 9.42 15.65 -16.76
C VAL A 70 9.50 16.92 -15.90
N ALA A 71 10.23 16.88 -14.79
CA ALA A 71 10.46 17.98 -13.86
C ALA A 71 11.93 17.96 -13.35
N PRO A 72 12.89 18.41 -14.15
CA PRO A 72 14.31 18.35 -13.79
C PRO A 72 14.63 19.14 -12.52
N GLY A 73 15.50 18.58 -11.67
CA GLY A 73 15.89 19.17 -10.39
C GLY A 73 15.03 18.73 -9.20
N THR A 74 14.17 17.72 -9.39
CA THR A 74 13.40 17.07 -8.31
C THR A 74 14.08 15.82 -7.75
N ALA A 75 15.17 15.35 -8.37
CA ALA A 75 15.90 14.15 -7.98
C ALA A 75 16.35 14.13 -6.52
N LYS A 76 16.82 15.26 -5.97
CA LYS A 76 17.41 15.26 -4.62
C LYS A 76 16.39 14.97 -3.51
N PRO A 77 15.22 15.64 -3.46
CA PRO A 77 14.16 15.27 -2.53
C PRO A 77 13.71 13.81 -2.62
N PHE A 78 13.63 13.24 -3.82
CA PHE A 78 13.23 11.83 -4.00
C PHE A 78 14.32 10.84 -3.58
N GLU A 79 15.61 11.18 -3.77
CA GLU A 79 16.73 10.38 -3.23
C GLU A 79 16.67 10.28 -1.70
N ASP A 80 16.31 11.37 -1.01
CA ASP A 80 16.17 11.36 0.45
C ASP A 80 15.02 10.44 0.89
N LEU A 81 13.94 10.33 0.11
CA LEU A 81 12.84 9.38 0.33
C LEU A 81 13.27 7.93 0.08
N SER A 82 14.09 7.66 -0.94
CA SER A 82 14.67 6.32 -1.16
C SER A 82 15.53 5.85 0.02
N HIS A 83 16.22 6.76 0.72
CA HIS A 83 16.93 6.42 1.96
C HIS A 83 15.99 6.06 3.12
N GLU A 84 14.76 6.58 3.12
CA GLU A 84 13.73 6.16 4.08
C GLU A 84 13.18 4.77 3.72
N HIS A 85 13.05 4.44 2.42
CA HIS A 85 12.72 3.09 1.96
C HIS A 85 13.73 2.06 2.48
N ASP A 86 15.03 2.34 2.43
CA ASP A 86 16.07 1.46 2.99
C ASP A 86 15.81 1.13 4.48
N ALA A 87 15.34 2.10 5.27
CA ALA A 87 15.02 1.91 6.68
C ALA A 87 13.72 1.13 6.88
N LEU A 88 12.71 1.42 6.06
CA LEU A 88 11.45 0.69 6.01
C LEU A 88 11.65 -0.77 5.64
N ASP A 89 12.44 -1.07 4.61
CA ASP A 89 12.67 -2.43 4.13
C ASP A 89 13.37 -3.30 5.17
N ARG A 90 14.32 -2.73 5.93
CA ARG A 90 14.91 -3.41 7.09
C ARG A 90 13.88 -3.68 8.19
N ALA A 91 12.91 -2.78 8.42
CA ALA A 91 11.83 -3.04 9.36
C ALA A 91 10.86 -4.11 8.84
N LEU A 92 10.64 -4.17 7.52
CA LEU A 92 9.87 -5.23 6.87
C LEU A 92 10.56 -6.60 6.96
N ASP A 93 11.90 -6.67 6.92
CA ASP A 93 12.63 -7.91 7.20
C ASP A 93 12.35 -8.43 8.62
N VAL A 94 12.37 -7.54 9.61
CA VAL A 94 12.05 -7.88 11.00
C VAL A 94 10.59 -8.33 11.13
N LEU A 95 9.66 -7.62 10.48
CA LEU A 95 8.25 -7.99 10.47
C LEU A 95 8.02 -9.36 9.83
N ALA A 96 8.66 -9.64 8.70
CA ALA A 96 8.56 -10.91 7.99
C ALA A 96 9.08 -12.09 8.83
N ALA A 97 10.13 -11.87 9.62
CA ALA A 97 10.71 -12.87 10.51
C ALA A 97 9.90 -13.08 11.80
N ALA A 98 9.03 -12.14 12.17
CA ALA A 98 8.30 -12.19 13.43
C ALA A 98 7.31 -13.38 13.46
N PRO A 99 7.32 -14.20 14.53
CA PRO A 99 6.44 -15.36 14.64
C PRO A 99 4.99 -14.94 14.87
N VAL A 100 4.05 -15.73 14.32
CA VAL A 100 2.59 -15.56 14.50
C VAL A 100 2.03 -16.82 15.17
N PRO A 101 2.32 -17.05 16.47
CA PRO A 101 1.82 -18.24 17.16
C PRO A 101 0.29 -18.26 17.26
N ALA A 102 -0.28 -19.47 17.22
CA ALA A 102 -1.71 -19.70 17.40
C ALA A 102 -2.15 -19.53 18.86
N GLU A 103 -1.34 -20.01 19.81
CA GLU A 103 -1.60 -19.93 21.25
C GLU A 103 -0.35 -19.47 21.99
N ALA A 104 -0.07 -18.16 21.99
CA ALA A 104 0.96 -17.53 22.83
C ALA A 104 0.85 -16.00 22.77
N ASP A 105 1.69 -15.34 23.57
CA ASP A 105 1.97 -13.92 23.41
C ASP A 105 2.59 -13.64 22.03
N ARG A 106 2.08 -12.58 21.38
CA ARG A 106 2.49 -12.10 20.05
C ARG A 106 3.34 -10.83 20.15
N GLY A 107 4.02 -10.62 21.28
CA GLY A 107 4.80 -9.41 21.56
C GLY A 107 5.85 -9.04 20.51
N GLU A 108 6.54 -10.02 19.91
CA GLU A 108 7.50 -9.78 18.82
C GLU A 108 6.81 -9.24 17.56
N LEU A 109 5.71 -9.87 17.14
CA LEU A 109 4.89 -9.41 16.02
C LEU A 109 4.32 -8.01 16.28
N ALA A 110 3.77 -7.77 17.46
CA ALA A 110 3.20 -6.47 17.83
C ALA A 110 4.26 -5.36 17.79
N THR A 111 5.46 -5.63 18.31
CA THR A 111 6.58 -4.68 18.30
C THR A 111 7.03 -4.36 16.87
N ALA A 112 7.21 -5.39 16.03
CA ALA A 112 7.59 -5.21 14.64
C ALA A 112 6.51 -4.47 13.83
N ALA A 113 5.23 -4.80 14.04
CA ALA A 113 4.10 -4.16 13.36
C ALA A 113 3.97 -2.68 13.72
N VAL A 114 4.16 -2.32 15.00
CA VAL A 114 4.21 -0.92 15.45
C VAL A 114 5.35 -0.16 14.79
N ALA A 115 6.55 -0.76 14.74
CA ALA A 115 7.71 -0.13 14.11
C ALA A 115 7.47 0.18 12.62
N VAL A 116 6.93 -0.80 11.87
CA VAL A 116 6.57 -0.62 10.45
C VAL A 116 5.49 0.44 10.28
N ARG A 117 4.41 0.39 11.07
CA ARG A 117 3.34 1.41 11.02
C ARG A 117 3.91 2.82 11.22
N ASP A 118 4.73 3.01 12.25
CA ASP A 118 5.25 4.34 12.60
C ASP A 118 6.29 4.85 11.58
N LEU A 119 7.03 3.95 10.92
CA LEU A 119 7.90 4.32 9.80
C LEU A 119 7.07 4.70 8.57
N VAL A 120 6.09 3.88 8.18
CA VAL A 120 5.23 4.13 7.01
C VAL A 120 4.49 5.46 7.17
N HIS A 121 3.89 5.70 8.33
CA HIS A 121 3.14 6.94 8.54
C HIS A 121 4.01 8.18 8.39
N ARG A 122 5.23 8.18 8.97
CA ARG A 122 6.17 9.29 8.86
C ARG A 122 6.71 9.47 7.44
N HIS A 123 7.04 8.37 6.78
CA HIS A 123 7.52 8.40 5.40
C HIS A 123 6.49 9.07 4.48
N LEU A 124 5.24 8.64 4.56
CA LEU A 124 4.15 9.22 3.76
C LEU A 124 3.88 10.69 4.12
N GLU A 125 4.17 11.15 5.35
CA GLU A 125 4.10 12.58 5.73
C GLU A 125 5.19 13.42 5.05
N HIS A 126 6.34 12.84 4.73
CA HIS A 126 7.42 13.50 3.99
C HIS A 126 7.19 13.45 2.47
N GLU A 127 6.69 12.32 1.99
CA GLU A 127 6.51 12.05 0.57
C GLU A 127 5.35 12.83 -0.05
N GLU A 128 4.15 12.75 0.53
CA GLU A 128 2.92 13.31 -0.07
C GLU A 128 3.01 14.81 -0.42
N PRO A 129 3.64 15.68 0.41
CA PRO A 129 3.85 17.09 0.08
C PRO A 129 4.76 17.34 -1.13
N LEU A 130 5.63 16.40 -1.46
CA LEU A 130 6.53 16.45 -2.62
C LEU A 130 5.89 15.80 -3.84
N LEU A 131 5.37 14.59 -3.65
CA LEU A 131 4.85 13.74 -4.72
C LEU A 131 3.57 14.31 -5.32
N PHE A 132 2.57 14.67 -4.50
CA PHE A 132 1.28 15.09 -5.06
C PHE A 132 1.35 16.37 -5.92
N PRO A 133 2.10 17.42 -5.55
CA PRO A 133 2.32 18.55 -6.46
C PRO A 133 2.99 18.15 -7.77
N ALA A 134 3.98 17.25 -7.73
CA ALA A 134 4.67 16.78 -8.92
C ALA A 134 3.72 16.00 -9.86
N LEU A 135 2.92 15.08 -9.31
CA LEU A 135 1.92 14.33 -10.06
C LEU A 135 0.88 15.25 -10.72
N ARG A 136 0.44 16.32 -10.04
CA ARG A 136 -0.51 17.29 -10.61
C ARG A 136 0.08 18.15 -11.70
N ALA A 137 1.31 18.61 -11.52
CA ALA A 137 1.90 19.65 -12.35
C ALA A 137 2.65 19.10 -13.57
N HIS A 138 3.21 17.90 -13.48
CA HIS A 138 4.22 17.42 -14.43
C HIS A 138 3.91 16.06 -15.06
N VAL A 139 3.19 15.17 -14.39
CA VAL A 139 2.91 13.83 -14.92
C VAL A 139 1.66 13.86 -15.79
N SER A 140 1.81 13.52 -17.08
CA SER A 140 0.67 13.41 -17.99
C SER A 140 -0.15 12.14 -17.73
N PRO A 141 -1.44 12.12 -18.10
CA PRO A 141 -2.27 10.93 -17.99
C PRO A 141 -1.66 9.70 -18.69
N GLU A 142 -1.07 9.88 -19.87
CA GLU A 142 -0.50 8.79 -20.66
C GLU A 142 0.77 8.22 -20.01
N ALA A 143 1.62 9.09 -19.45
CA ALA A 143 2.80 8.68 -18.70
C ALA A 143 2.40 7.90 -17.44
N TRP A 144 1.37 8.37 -16.74
CA TRP A 144 0.83 7.69 -15.58
C TRP A 144 0.21 6.32 -15.92
N ASP A 145 -0.61 6.24 -16.97
CA ASP A 145 -1.23 4.99 -17.40
C ASP A 145 -0.17 3.92 -17.76
N ALA A 146 0.93 4.32 -18.41
CA ALA A 146 2.04 3.42 -18.72
C ALA A 146 2.75 2.91 -17.44
N PHE A 147 2.99 3.79 -16.47
CA PHE A 147 3.53 3.44 -15.16
C PHE A 147 2.59 2.50 -14.40
N ALA A 148 1.31 2.86 -14.26
CA ALA A 148 0.31 2.08 -13.54
C ALA A 148 0.13 0.67 -14.13
N LEU A 149 0.15 0.53 -15.46
CA LEU A 149 0.13 -0.78 -16.11
C LEU A 149 1.33 -1.66 -15.74
N LYS A 150 2.53 -1.06 -15.62
CA LYS A 150 3.73 -1.78 -15.17
C LYS A 150 3.59 -2.25 -13.72
N VAL A 151 3.11 -1.37 -12.84
CA VAL A 151 2.86 -1.68 -11.41
C VAL A 151 1.83 -2.81 -11.27
N ILE A 152 0.71 -2.74 -11.99
CA ILE A 152 -0.34 -3.78 -11.99
C ILE A 152 0.23 -5.12 -12.46
N ALA A 153 1.04 -5.13 -13.53
CA ALA A 153 1.62 -6.36 -14.08
C ALA A 153 2.64 -7.03 -13.16
N THR A 154 3.21 -6.30 -12.21
CA THR A 154 4.25 -6.78 -11.28
C THR A 154 3.76 -6.93 -9.84
N THR A 155 2.49 -6.57 -9.58
CA THR A 155 1.90 -6.66 -8.24
C THR A 155 2.01 -8.10 -7.69
N PRO A 156 2.55 -8.29 -6.48
CA PRO A 156 2.69 -9.62 -5.89
C PRO A 156 1.33 -10.32 -5.71
N PRO A 157 1.25 -11.64 -5.95
CA PRO A 157 0.00 -12.39 -5.75
C PRO A 157 -0.35 -12.57 -4.27
N ALA A 158 0.63 -12.46 -3.37
CA ALA A 158 0.46 -12.62 -1.93
C ALA A 158 -0.53 -11.57 -1.39
N GLY A 159 -1.66 -12.03 -0.86
CA GLY A 159 -2.67 -11.15 -0.26
C GLY A 159 -3.35 -10.19 -1.25
N ALA A 160 -3.28 -10.41 -2.56
CA ALA A 160 -3.92 -9.53 -3.56
C ALA A 160 -5.43 -9.32 -3.31
N GLY A 161 -6.10 -10.30 -2.67
CA GLY A 161 -7.48 -10.16 -2.24
C GLY A 161 -7.70 -9.08 -1.18
N LEU A 162 -6.72 -8.86 -0.29
CA LEU A 162 -6.77 -7.83 0.75
C LEU A 162 -6.67 -6.41 0.17
N LEU A 163 -5.88 -6.20 -0.89
CA LEU A 163 -5.71 -4.88 -1.51
C LEU A 163 -7.05 -4.26 -1.90
N ILE A 164 -7.91 -5.03 -2.57
CA ILE A 164 -9.24 -4.56 -3.00
C ILE A 164 -10.12 -4.23 -1.79
N GLY A 165 -10.08 -5.04 -0.74
CA GLY A 165 -10.87 -4.77 0.46
C GLY A 165 -10.40 -3.53 1.20
N PHE A 166 -9.10 -3.26 1.25
CA PHE A 166 -8.60 -2.00 1.80
C PHE A 166 -8.95 -0.80 0.94
N PHE A 167 -8.89 -0.91 -0.39
CA PHE A 167 -9.41 0.14 -1.28
C PHE A 167 -10.89 0.45 -1.02
N ASP A 168 -11.73 -0.57 -0.82
CA ASP A 168 -13.13 -0.38 -0.43
C ASP A 168 -13.28 0.31 0.95
N GLU A 169 -12.31 0.19 1.87
CA GLU A 169 -12.34 0.87 3.18
C GLU A 169 -11.90 2.33 3.12
N VAL A 170 -10.93 2.67 2.26
CA VAL A 170 -10.28 4.00 2.24
C VAL A 170 -10.75 4.89 1.08
N GLY A 171 -11.37 4.31 0.06
CA GLY A 171 -11.85 4.99 -1.13
C GLY A 171 -13.36 5.10 -1.23
N THR A 172 -13.82 6.05 -2.04
CA THR A 172 -15.22 6.05 -2.50
C THR A 172 -15.43 4.99 -3.58
N ALA A 173 -16.68 4.54 -3.77
CA ALA A 173 -17.01 3.55 -4.81
C ALA A 173 -16.56 3.98 -6.22
N VAL A 174 -16.56 5.28 -6.52
CA VAL A 174 -16.12 5.82 -7.82
C VAL A 174 -14.60 5.71 -7.97
N GLU A 175 -13.84 6.05 -6.94
CA GLU A 175 -12.37 5.99 -6.99
C GLU A 175 -11.88 4.54 -7.02
N VAL A 176 -12.53 3.63 -6.30
CA VAL A 176 -12.19 2.21 -6.34
C VAL A 176 -12.48 1.63 -7.72
N GLU A 177 -13.64 1.96 -8.33
CA GLU A 177 -13.97 1.50 -9.68
C GLU A 177 -12.96 2.00 -10.72
N LEU A 178 -12.42 3.22 -10.55
CA LEU A 178 -11.37 3.76 -11.41
C LEU A 178 -10.14 2.83 -11.42
N ILE A 179 -9.65 2.40 -10.26
CA ILE A 179 -8.54 1.44 -10.16
C ILE A 179 -8.92 0.09 -10.78
N LEU A 180 -10.07 -0.46 -10.41
CA LEU A 180 -10.50 -1.79 -10.84
C LEU A 180 -10.65 -1.89 -12.36
N SER A 181 -11.05 -0.80 -13.02
CA SER A 181 -11.20 -0.73 -14.48
C SER A 181 -9.90 -0.98 -15.25
N SER A 182 -8.74 -0.81 -14.60
CA SER A 182 -7.41 -1.02 -15.20
C SER A 182 -6.81 -2.40 -14.94
N LEU A 183 -7.51 -3.24 -14.15
CA LEU A 183 -7.10 -4.62 -13.99
C LEU A 183 -7.31 -5.42 -15.28
N PRO A 184 -6.48 -6.43 -15.57
CA PRO A 184 -6.73 -7.38 -16.65
C PRO A 184 -8.06 -8.13 -16.45
N ALA A 185 -8.70 -8.57 -17.54
CA ALA A 185 -10.03 -9.19 -17.50
C ALA A 185 -10.18 -10.37 -16.51
N PRO A 186 -9.21 -11.30 -16.38
CA PRO A 186 -9.31 -12.35 -15.36
C PRO A 186 -9.36 -11.81 -13.92
N ALA A 187 -8.60 -10.75 -13.63
CA ALA A 187 -8.60 -10.11 -12.32
C ALA A 187 -9.92 -9.36 -12.05
N GLN A 188 -10.47 -8.65 -13.05
CA GLN A 188 -11.78 -8.01 -12.93
C GLN A 188 -12.89 -9.02 -12.58
N GLN A 189 -12.86 -10.22 -13.20
CA GLN A 189 -13.83 -11.28 -12.92
C GLN A 189 -13.68 -11.85 -11.49
N ALA A 190 -12.48 -11.80 -10.91
CA ALA A 190 -12.21 -12.30 -9.56
C ALA A 190 -12.59 -11.31 -8.44
N VAL A 191 -12.84 -10.03 -8.75
CA VAL A 191 -13.12 -8.96 -7.77
C VAL A 191 -14.19 -9.35 -6.74
N PRO A 192 -15.37 -9.92 -7.11
CA PRO A 192 -16.37 -10.30 -6.11
C PRO A 192 -15.87 -11.32 -5.09
N ALA A 193 -15.06 -12.30 -5.53
CA ALA A 193 -14.47 -13.31 -4.66
C ALA A 193 -13.37 -12.72 -3.77
N MET A 194 -12.52 -11.85 -4.32
CA MET A 194 -11.49 -11.11 -3.57
C MET A 194 -12.11 -10.26 -2.46
N ARG A 195 -13.18 -9.53 -2.75
CA ARG A 195 -13.95 -8.76 -1.76
C ARG A 195 -14.54 -9.66 -0.66
N ALA A 196 -15.09 -10.82 -1.02
CA ALA A 196 -15.65 -11.76 -0.05
C ALA A 196 -14.56 -12.33 0.88
N HIS A 197 -13.42 -12.70 0.32
CA HIS A 197 -12.25 -13.16 1.06
C HIS A 197 -11.73 -12.08 2.02
N SER A 198 -11.50 -10.86 1.52
CA SER A 198 -11.00 -9.77 2.37
C SER A 198 -11.95 -9.45 3.52
N ARG A 199 -13.27 -9.42 3.30
CA ARG A 199 -14.23 -9.22 4.40
C ARG A 199 -14.11 -10.28 5.48
N ALA A 200 -13.87 -11.54 5.12
CA ALA A 200 -13.69 -12.61 6.09
C ALA A 200 -12.41 -12.43 6.90
N VAL A 201 -11.28 -12.14 6.24
CA VAL A 201 -9.98 -11.91 6.91
C VAL A 201 -10.06 -10.69 7.83
N LEU A 202 -10.59 -9.56 7.34
CA LEU A 202 -10.71 -8.33 8.13
C LEU A 202 -11.66 -8.49 9.32
N ALA A 203 -12.73 -9.28 9.19
CA ALA A 203 -13.60 -9.62 10.31
C ALA A 203 -12.86 -10.46 11.37
N ALA A 204 -12.05 -11.44 10.95
CA ALA A 204 -11.27 -12.27 11.87
C ALA A 204 -10.19 -11.48 12.64
N LEU A 205 -9.60 -10.46 12.02
CA LEU A 205 -8.63 -9.55 12.65
C LEU A 205 -9.27 -8.57 13.65
N ARG A 206 -10.57 -8.28 13.47
CA ARG A 206 -11.35 -7.32 14.28
C ARG A 206 -12.20 -7.98 15.35
N ALA A 207 -12.25 -9.31 15.38
CA ALA A 207 -12.89 -10.04 16.45
C ALA A 207 -12.24 -9.64 17.79
N ALA A 208 -13.11 -9.39 18.78
CA ALA A 208 -12.73 -8.98 20.13
C ALA A 208 -12.29 -10.17 20.98
#